data_AF-A0A1G3R436-F1
#
_entry.id   AF-A0A1G3R436-F1
#
_cell.length_a   1.000
_cell.length_b   1.000
_cell.length_c   1.000
_cell.angle_alpha   90.00
_cell.angle_beta   90.00
_cell.angle_gamma   90.00
#
_symmetry.space_group_name_H-M   'P 1'
#
loop_
_entity.id
_entity.type
_entity.pdbx_description
1 polymer ?
#
loop_
_entity_poly.entity_id
_entity_poly.type
_entity_poly.pdbx_seq_one_letter_code
_entity_poly.pdbx_strand_id
1 'polypeptide(L)'
;MGTRFVFDFEKCTECRRCMTSCSVSKTGVVRMADSRIDILRHWPELPDIRVCRFDDCDGHPCIASCPVEAISEAGGIVAIDREACTGCEACVDACPFHAITMNGGTAMKCDFCGGDPECVKACVTAAIAKGRPVGHPRHGSAVPGPTSAIRGEGGA
;
A
#
# COMPACT_ATOMS: atom_id res chain seq x y z
N MET A 1 -11.15 -14.49 0.58
CA MET A 1 -10.57 -13.44 -0.28
C MET A 1 -9.55 -12.68 0.56
N GLY A 2 -8.28 -12.63 0.18
CA GLY A 2 -7.25 -11.89 0.95
C GLY A 2 -7.19 -10.41 0.57
N THR A 3 -6.89 -9.54 1.53
CA THR A 3 -6.79 -8.07 1.39
C THR A 3 -5.37 -7.63 1.07
N ARG A 4 -4.72 -8.38 0.17
CA ARG A 4 -3.30 -8.24 -0.11
C ARG A 4 -3.01 -7.30 -1.27
N PHE A 5 -2.14 -6.32 -1.01
CA PHE A 5 -1.54 -5.47 -2.05
C PHE A 5 -0.26 -6.09 -2.61
N VAL A 6 -0.13 -6.05 -3.93
CA VAL A 6 1.13 -6.32 -4.63
C VAL A 6 1.64 -5.01 -5.22
N PHE A 7 2.94 -4.78 -5.07
CA PHE A 7 3.63 -3.66 -5.69
C PHE A 7 4.86 -4.17 -6.46
N ASP A 8 4.93 -3.82 -7.74
CA ASP A 8 6.01 -4.13 -8.66
C ASP A 8 6.73 -2.82 -9.00
N PHE A 9 7.92 -2.65 -8.40
CA PHE A 9 8.72 -1.44 -8.55
C PHE A 9 9.28 -1.28 -9.97
N GLU A 10 9.49 -2.37 -10.73
CA GLU A 10 10.01 -2.30 -12.11
C GLU A 10 8.96 -1.74 -13.07
N LYS A 11 7.68 -1.95 -12.76
CA LYS A 11 6.56 -1.37 -13.51
C LYS A 11 6.15 0.02 -13.01
N CYS A 12 6.64 0.46 -11.85
CA CYS A 12 6.25 1.74 -11.27
C CYS A 12 6.97 2.90 -11.97
N THR A 13 6.21 3.77 -12.63
CA THR A 13 6.72 4.99 -13.28
C THR A 13 6.68 6.22 -12.37
N GLU A 14 6.39 6.03 -11.08
CA GLU A 14 6.23 7.12 -10.09
C GLU A 14 5.21 8.21 -10.50
N CYS A 15 4.27 7.91 -11.39
CA CYS A 15 3.31 8.89 -11.92
C CYS A 15 2.27 9.39 -10.91
N ARG A 16 2.22 8.80 -9.71
CA ARG A 16 1.30 9.15 -8.59
C ARG A 16 -0.19 9.10 -8.89
N ARG A 17 -0.62 8.49 -9.99
CA ARG A 17 -2.04 8.29 -10.32
C ARG A 17 -2.80 7.55 -9.21
N CYS A 18 -2.16 6.56 -8.59
CA CYS A 18 -2.69 5.84 -7.43
C CYS A 18 -2.93 6.75 -6.21
N MET A 19 -2.04 7.73 -6.00
CA MET A 19 -2.18 8.66 -4.89
C MET A 19 -3.35 9.62 -5.13
N THR A 20 -3.43 10.18 -6.33
CA THR A 20 -4.51 11.09 -6.74
C THR A 20 -5.86 10.40 -6.76
N SER A 21 -5.98 9.19 -7.32
CA SER A 21 -7.25 8.45 -7.34
C SER A 21 -7.72 8.11 -5.93
N CYS A 22 -6.80 7.74 -5.03
CA CYS A 22 -7.14 7.50 -3.64
C CYS A 22 -7.61 8.78 -2.93
N SER A 23 -6.89 9.90 -3.08
CA SER A 23 -7.29 11.17 -2.47
C SER A 23 -8.69 11.61 -2.93
N VAL A 24 -8.96 11.58 -4.23
CA VAL A 24 -10.29 11.93 -4.78
C VAL A 24 -11.36 10.97 -4.28
N SER A 25 -11.11 9.66 -4.30
CA SER A 25 -12.06 8.65 -3.82
C SER A 25 -12.44 8.84 -2.34
N LYS A 26 -11.50 9.28 -1.51
CA LYS A 26 -11.67 9.36 -0.06
C LYS A 26 -12.08 10.73 0.46
N THR A 27 -11.77 11.79 -0.27
CA THR A 27 -11.96 13.17 0.19
C THR A 27 -12.65 14.08 -0.83
N GLY A 28 -12.81 13.63 -2.07
CA GLY A 28 -13.40 14.43 -3.16
C GLY A 28 -12.46 15.47 -3.76
N VAL A 29 -11.23 15.61 -3.24
CA VAL A 29 -10.26 16.61 -3.71
C VAL A 29 -8.97 15.95 -4.20
N VAL A 30 -8.22 16.65 -5.05
CA VAL A 30 -6.89 16.21 -5.50
C VAL A 30 -5.84 16.78 -4.56
N ARG A 31 -5.60 16.12 -3.43
CA ARG A 31 -4.55 16.49 -2.47
C ARG A 31 -3.75 15.26 -2.06
N MET A 32 -2.53 15.13 -2.59
CA MET A 32 -1.67 13.96 -2.35
C MET A 32 -1.45 13.63 -0.86
N ALA A 33 -1.39 14.64 0.01
CA ALA A 33 -1.27 14.45 1.46
C ALA A 33 -2.47 13.75 2.11
N ASP A 34 -3.63 13.72 1.43
CA ASP A 34 -4.84 13.00 1.87
C ASP A 34 -4.92 11.59 1.31
N SER A 35 -3.94 11.20 0.50
CA SER A 35 -3.88 9.86 -0.02
C SER A 35 -3.53 8.88 1.09
N ARG A 36 -4.17 7.71 1.05
CA ARG A 36 -3.92 6.60 1.99
C ARG A 36 -2.91 5.59 1.45
N ILE A 37 -2.22 5.98 0.37
CA ILE A 37 -1.17 5.28 -0.34
C ILE A 37 -0.17 6.35 -0.80
N ASP A 38 1.13 6.10 -0.62
CA ASP A 38 2.17 7.03 -1.01
C ASP A 38 3.28 6.30 -1.78
N ILE A 39 3.73 6.92 -2.88
CA ILE A 39 4.86 6.42 -3.66
C ILE A 39 6.11 7.13 -3.15
N LEU A 40 6.95 6.34 -2.48
CA LEU A 40 8.22 6.80 -1.95
C LEU A 40 9.25 6.82 -3.07
N ARG A 41 9.73 8.03 -3.38
CA ARG A 41 10.75 8.25 -4.40
C ARG A 41 12.11 8.34 -3.72
N HIS A 42 12.96 7.36 -3.99
CA HIS A 42 14.24 7.20 -3.32
C HIS A 42 15.42 7.45 -4.27
N TRP A 43 15.32 8.37 -5.24
CA TRP A 43 16.40 8.58 -6.22
C TRP A 43 17.79 8.67 -5.56
N PRO A 44 18.76 7.81 -5.93
CA PRO A 44 18.82 6.95 -7.13
C PRO A 44 18.30 5.50 -6.97
N GLU A 45 17.81 5.11 -5.80
CA GLU A 45 17.23 3.79 -5.55
C GLU A 45 15.84 3.61 -6.18
N LEU A 46 15.40 2.36 -6.26
CA LEU A 46 14.09 1.98 -6.78
C LEU A 46 12.95 2.53 -5.91
N PRO A 47 11.80 2.89 -6.51
CA PRO A 47 10.66 3.38 -5.73
C PRO A 47 10.10 2.29 -4.82
N ASP A 48 9.57 2.73 -3.68
CA ASP A 48 8.78 1.89 -2.78
C ASP A 48 7.38 2.48 -2.59
N ILE A 49 6.52 1.74 -1.90
CA ILE A 49 5.15 2.11 -1.61
C ILE A 49 4.90 2.05 -0.11
N ARG A 50 4.31 3.13 0.41
CA ARG A 50 3.77 3.20 1.75
C ARG A 50 2.27 3.02 1.69
N VAL A 51 1.82 1.86 2.14
CA VAL A 51 0.40 1.47 2.17
C VAL A 51 0.18 0.45 3.29
N CYS A 52 -1.03 0.42 3.85
CA CYS A 52 -1.40 -0.58 4.86
C CYS A 52 -1.28 -1.99 4.25
N ARG A 53 -0.67 -2.90 5.01
CA ARG A 53 -0.41 -4.28 4.58
C ARG A 53 -1.50 -5.28 4.97
N PHE A 54 -2.49 -4.86 5.78
CA PHE A 54 -3.63 -5.67 6.22
C PHE A 54 -3.20 -7.06 6.70
N ASP A 55 -3.69 -8.13 6.06
CA ASP A 55 -3.40 -9.54 6.38
C ASP A 55 -1.89 -9.89 6.41
N ASP A 56 -1.03 -9.09 5.77
CA ASP A 56 0.43 -9.26 5.80
C ASP A 56 1.11 -8.56 6.99
N CYS A 57 0.34 -7.94 7.89
CA CYS A 57 0.82 -7.22 9.07
C CYS A 57 0.62 -8.08 10.32
N ASP A 58 1.69 -8.77 10.74
CA ASP A 58 1.65 -9.62 11.94
C ASP A 58 1.17 -8.85 13.17
N GLY A 59 0.12 -9.38 13.82
CA GLY A 59 -0.40 -8.89 15.10
C GLY A 59 -1.10 -7.52 15.06
N HIS A 60 -1.24 -6.88 13.90
CA HIS A 60 -1.96 -5.60 13.74
C HIS A 60 -1.70 -4.58 14.87
N PRO A 61 -0.45 -4.12 15.07
CA PRO A 61 -0.07 -3.29 16.22
C PRO A 61 -0.89 -2.00 16.35
N CYS A 62 -1.40 -1.47 15.23
CA CYS A 62 -2.32 -0.34 15.23
C CYS A 62 -3.60 -0.59 16.06
N ILE A 63 -4.15 -1.81 16.05
CA ILE A 63 -5.35 -2.15 16.82
C ILE A 63 -5.02 -2.10 18.31
N ALA A 64 -3.98 -2.83 18.73
CA ALA A 64 -3.56 -2.92 20.13
C ALA A 64 -3.14 -1.55 20.72
N SER A 65 -2.61 -0.65 19.89
CA SER A 65 -2.20 0.68 20.31
C SER A 65 -3.36 1.67 20.52
N CYS A 66 -4.58 1.38 20.04
CA CYS A 66 -5.68 2.33 20.09
C CYS A 66 -6.38 2.30 21.46
N PRO A 67 -6.28 3.36 22.28
CA PRO A 67 -6.83 3.35 23.65
C PRO A 67 -8.36 3.43 23.71
N VAL A 68 -9.00 3.80 22.60
CA VAL A 68 -10.46 3.97 22.48
C VAL A 68 -11.10 2.95 21.54
N GLU A 69 -10.34 1.93 21.14
CA GLU A 69 -10.82 0.83 20.29
C GLU A 69 -11.44 1.29 18.95
N ALA A 70 -11.04 2.46 18.45
CA ALA A 70 -11.51 3.03 17.18
C ALA A 70 -10.95 2.29 15.94
N ILE A 71 -10.14 1.26 16.12
CA ILE A 71 -9.53 0.50 15.02
C ILE A 71 -9.93 -0.97 15.18
N SER A 72 -10.59 -1.51 14.17
CA SER A 72 -11.10 -2.88 14.16
C SER A 72 -10.82 -3.59 12.84
N GLU A 73 -10.87 -4.91 12.85
CA GLU A 73 -10.68 -5.76 11.68
C GLU A 73 -11.99 -6.47 11.33
N ALA A 74 -12.38 -6.41 10.06
CA ALA A 74 -13.51 -7.14 9.53
C ALA A 74 -13.18 -7.68 8.14
N GLY A 75 -13.13 -9.01 8.02
CA GLY A 75 -12.88 -9.69 6.75
C GLY A 75 -11.49 -9.40 6.17
N GLY A 76 -10.47 -9.29 7.03
CA GLY A 76 -9.09 -8.93 6.66
C GLY A 76 -8.86 -7.43 6.48
N ILE A 77 -9.92 -6.61 6.43
CA ILE A 77 -9.78 -5.16 6.33
C ILE A 77 -9.73 -4.60 7.74
N VAL A 78 -8.56 -4.13 8.15
CA VAL A 78 -8.44 -3.23 9.30
C VAL A 78 -8.95 -1.85 8.88
N ALA A 79 -9.82 -1.23 9.65
CA ALA A 79 -10.34 0.12 9.38
C ALA A 79 -10.29 0.99 10.64
N ILE A 80 -10.31 2.31 10.44
CA ILE A 80 -10.40 3.29 11.54
C ILE A 80 -11.81 3.89 11.48
N ASP A 81 -12.54 3.78 12.59
CA ASP A 81 -13.74 4.56 12.85
C ASP A 81 -13.33 6.00 13.14
N ARG A 82 -13.72 6.91 12.25
CA ARG A 82 -13.36 8.33 12.36
C ARG A 82 -14.14 9.06 13.46
N GLU A 83 -15.32 8.57 13.82
CA GLU A 83 -16.17 9.19 14.85
C GLU A 83 -15.68 8.85 16.25
N ALA A 84 -15.17 7.63 16.45
CA ALA A 84 -14.59 7.19 17.71
C ALA A 84 -13.13 7.66 17.92
N CYS A 85 -12.41 7.98 16.84
CA CYS A 85 -10.99 8.34 16.91
C CYS A 85 -10.78 9.72 17.57
N THR A 86 -9.99 9.74 18.65
CA THR A 86 -9.67 10.95 19.42
C THR A 86 -8.47 11.75 18.89
N GLY A 87 -7.78 11.24 17.87
CA GLY A 87 -6.59 11.88 17.32
C GLY A 87 -5.33 11.76 18.17
N CYS A 88 -5.24 10.79 19.09
CA CYS A 88 -4.09 10.59 19.98
C CYS A 88 -2.79 10.09 19.32
N GLU A 89 -2.81 9.81 18.01
CA GLU A 89 -1.65 9.39 17.19
C GLU A 89 -0.93 8.09 17.60
N ALA A 90 -1.35 7.39 18.66
CA ALA A 90 -0.70 6.15 19.10
C ALA A 90 -0.56 5.08 17.99
N CYS A 91 -1.56 4.98 17.12
CA CYS A 91 -1.52 4.06 15.97
C CYS A 91 -0.54 4.49 14.86
N VAL A 92 -0.26 5.79 14.73
CA VAL A 92 0.74 6.33 13.79
C VAL A 92 2.12 5.81 14.18
N ASP A 93 2.47 5.94 15.46
CA ASP A 93 3.76 5.48 15.99
C ASP A 93 3.88 3.95 15.97
N ALA A 94 2.78 3.24 16.22
CA ALA A 94 2.77 1.79 16.24
C ALA A 94 2.89 1.13 14.85
N CYS A 95 2.72 1.89 13.75
CA CYS A 95 2.69 1.32 12.41
C CYS A 95 4.10 1.06 11.86
N PRO A 96 4.55 -0.20 11.69
CA PRO A 96 5.90 -0.51 11.21
C PRO A 96 6.13 -0.13 9.74
N PHE A 97 5.04 0.07 8.98
CA PHE A 97 5.08 0.47 7.58
C PHE A 97 4.86 1.98 7.39
N HIS A 98 4.72 2.73 8.49
CA HIS A 98 4.41 4.16 8.48
C HIS A 98 3.21 4.53 7.60
N ALA A 99 2.23 3.63 7.49
CA ALA A 99 1.10 3.73 6.56
C ALA A 99 -0.13 4.47 7.13
N ILE A 100 -0.03 4.99 8.35
CA ILE A 100 -1.08 5.73 9.04
C ILE A 100 -0.62 7.19 9.14
N THR A 101 -1.50 8.12 8.78
CA THR A 101 -1.24 9.57 8.80
C THR A 101 -2.44 10.30 9.39
N MET A 102 -2.30 11.58 9.69
CA MET A 102 -3.37 12.40 10.26
C MET A 102 -4.03 13.28 9.20
N ASN A 103 -5.36 13.39 9.26
CA ASN A 103 -6.14 14.29 8.42
C ASN A 103 -7.34 14.85 9.20
N GLY A 104 -7.35 16.16 9.41
CA GLY A 104 -8.43 16.84 10.12
C GLY A 104 -8.58 16.41 11.58
N GLY A 105 -7.47 16.11 12.27
CA GLY A 105 -7.48 15.64 13.66
C GLY A 105 -7.78 14.15 13.84
N THR A 106 -8.03 13.42 12.75
CA THR A 106 -8.32 11.99 12.79
C THR A 106 -7.23 11.19 12.08
N ALA A 107 -6.91 10.01 12.61
CA ALA A 107 -6.01 9.08 11.93
C ALA A 107 -6.69 8.53 10.66
N MET A 108 -5.89 8.39 9.60
CA MET A 108 -6.30 7.80 8.34
C MET A 108 -5.26 6.79 7.86
N LYS A 109 -5.75 5.72 7.24
CA LYS A 109 -4.94 4.68 6.63
C LYS A 109 -5.76 4.00 5.54
N CYS A 110 -5.12 3.20 4.69
CA CYS A 110 -5.84 2.45 3.67
C CYS A 110 -6.93 1.57 4.31
N ASP A 111 -8.10 1.54 3.68
CA ASP A 111 -9.28 0.74 4.01
C ASP A 111 -9.61 -0.26 2.88
N PHE A 112 -8.65 -0.49 2.00
CA PHE A 112 -8.75 -1.36 0.82
C PHE A 112 -9.94 -1.02 -0.11
N CYS A 113 -10.51 0.19 0.02
CA CYS A 113 -11.77 0.58 -0.62
C CYS A 113 -12.86 -0.51 -0.51
N GLY A 114 -12.95 -1.16 0.65
CA GLY A 114 -13.95 -2.21 0.89
C GLY A 114 -13.80 -3.45 0.00
N GLY A 115 -12.63 -3.69 -0.61
CA GLY A 115 -12.40 -4.83 -1.51
C GLY A 115 -12.08 -4.45 -2.96
N ASP A 116 -12.32 -3.20 -3.34
CA ASP A 116 -12.14 -2.74 -4.72
C ASP A 116 -11.31 -1.44 -4.84
N PRO A 117 -9.96 -1.53 -4.69
CA PRO A 117 -9.10 -0.37 -4.58
C PRO A 117 -9.03 0.51 -5.85
N GLU A 118 -9.35 1.79 -5.72
CA GLU A 118 -9.24 2.79 -6.78
C GLU A 118 -7.79 3.03 -7.27
N CYS A 119 -6.82 2.81 -6.39
CA CYS A 119 -5.40 2.90 -6.76
C CYS A 119 -4.97 1.80 -7.74
N VAL A 120 -5.56 0.60 -7.64
CA VAL A 120 -5.31 -0.51 -8.57
C VAL A 120 -5.91 -0.18 -9.94
N LYS A 121 -7.17 0.28 -9.98
CA LYS A 121 -7.85 0.68 -11.23
C LYS A 121 -7.13 1.80 -11.96
N ALA A 122 -6.56 2.76 -11.21
CA ALA A 122 -5.85 3.90 -11.78
C ALA A 122 -4.43 3.58 -12.28
N CYS A 123 -3.87 2.41 -11.92
CA CYS A 123 -2.50 2.03 -12.24
C CYS A 123 -2.40 1.49 -13.68
N VAL A 124 -2.06 2.37 -14.62
CA VAL A 124 -1.99 2.03 -16.06
C VAL A 124 -0.86 1.06 -16.42
N THR A 125 0.17 0.94 -15.58
CA THR A 125 1.28 0.00 -15.79
C THR A 125 1.07 -1.33 -15.05
N ALA A 126 -0.02 -1.47 -14.30
CA ALA A 126 -0.26 -2.60 -13.40
C ALA A 126 0.87 -2.84 -12.38
N ALA A 127 1.57 -1.78 -11.97
CA ALA A 127 2.53 -1.82 -10.86
C ALA A 127 1.87 -2.10 -9.50
N ILE A 128 0.57 -1.84 -9.36
CA ILE A 128 -0.19 -2.13 -8.14
C ILE A 128 -1.35 -3.06 -8.50
N ALA A 129 -1.49 -4.16 -7.76
CA ALA A 129 -2.55 -5.15 -7.98
C ALA A 129 -3.10 -5.73 -6.66
N LYS A 130 -4.27 -6.37 -6.74
CA LYS A 130 -4.79 -7.28 -5.70
C LYS A 130 -4.16 -8.66 -5.89
N GLY A 131 -3.63 -9.30 -4.84
CA GLY A 131 -3.28 -10.73 -4.91
C GLY A 131 -1.99 -11.17 -4.19
N ARG A 132 -1.53 -12.38 -4.50
CA ARG A 132 -0.27 -12.96 -4.01
C ARG A 132 0.90 -12.23 -4.69
N PRO A 133 1.99 -11.89 -3.97
CA PRO A 133 3.11 -11.16 -4.52
C PRO A 133 3.65 -11.85 -5.75
N VAL A 134 3.84 -11.08 -6.82
CA VAL A 134 4.78 -11.46 -7.88
C VAL A 134 6.14 -11.46 -7.18
N GLY A 135 6.80 -12.61 -7.18
CA GLY A 135 7.91 -12.90 -6.29
C GLY A 135 8.97 -11.80 -6.24
N HIS A 136 9.23 -11.30 -5.03
CA HIS A 136 10.50 -10.69 -4.69
C HIS A 136 10.98 -11.30 -3.37
N PRO A 137 12.20 -11.87 -3.32
CA PRO A 137 12.78 -12.38 -2.09
C PRO A 137 13.13 -11.20 -1.17
N ARG A 138 12.61 -11.23 0.07
CA ARG A 138 13.10 -10.35 1.13
C ARG A 138 14.60 -10.62 1.31
N HIS A 139 15.42 -9.58 1.19
CA HIS A 139 16.84 -9.52 1.59
C HIS A 139 17.70 -10.76 1.24
N GLY A 140 18.55 -10.63 0.20
CA GLY A 140 19.82 -11.36 0.17
C GLY A 140 19.96 -12.55 -0.79
N SER A 141 19.27 -12.60 -1.92
CA SER A 141 19.68 -13.51 -3.00
C SER A 141 19.49 -12.85 -4.36
N ALA A 142 20.62 -12.60 -5.04
CA ALA A 142 20.68 -12.14 -6.42
C ALA A 142 19.88 -13.08 -7.34
N VAL A 143 19.07 -12.49 -8.22
CA VAL A 143 18.43 -13.22 -9.32
C VAL A 143 18.95 -12.64 -10.63
N PRO A 144 19.45 -13.46 -11.56
CA PRO A 144 19.91 -13.00 -12.86
C PRO A 144 18.70 -12.52 -13.67
N GLY A 145 18.85 -11.36 -14.31
CA GLY A 145 17.80 -10.70 -15.07
C GLY A 145 17.30 -11.50 -16.30
N PRO A 146 16.23 -11.04 -16.95
CA PRO A 146 15.59 -11.73 -18.07
C PRO A 146 16.42 -11.58 -19.35
N THR A 147 17.49 -12.35 -19.48
CA THR A 147 18.27 -12.45 -20.73
C THR A 147 18.45 -13.89 -21.22
N SER A 148 17.91 -14.89 -20.54
CA SER A 148 18.11 -16.30 -20.90
C SER A 148 17.10 -16.89 -21.91
N ALA A 149 16.17 -16.10 -22.45
CA ALA A 149 15.09 -16.61 -23.31
C ALA A 149 15.04 -16.06 -24.74
N ILE A 150 16.16 -15.59 -25.31
CA ILE A 150 16.24 -15.21 -26.75
C ILE A 150 17.44 -15.80 -27.50
N ARG A 151 17.99 -16.93 -27.07
CA ARG A 151 18.93 -17.67 -27.92
C ARG A 151 18.16 -18.38 -29.03
N GLY A 152 18.24 -17.81 -30.23
CA GLY A 152 17.63 -18.32 -31.45
C GLY A 152 18.08 -19.75 -31.77
N GLU A 153 17.12 -20.51 -32.29
CA GLU A 153 17.36 -21.78 -32.95
C GLU A 153 17.99 -21.49 -34.32
N GLY A 154 19.33 -21.51 -34.34
CA GLY A 154 20.12 -21.65 -35.56
C GLY A 154 20.97 -22.90 -35.42
N GLY A 155 20.53 -23.99 -36.04
CA GLY A 155 21.21 -25.28 -35.99
C GLY A 155 21.11 -26.01 -37.34
N ALA A 156 22.27 -26.06 -38.00
CA ALA A 156 22.76 -27.02 -39.00
C ALA A 156 21.95 -27.21 -40.30
#